data_AF-W1XEJ9-F1
#
_entry.id   AF-W1XEJ9-F1
#
_cell.length_a   1.000
_cell.length_b   1.000
_cell.length_c   1.000
_cell.angle_alpha   90.00
_cell.angle_beta   90.00
_cell.angle_gamma   90.00
#
_symmetry.space_group_name_H-M   'P 1'
#
loop_
_entity.id
_entity.type
_entity.pdbx_description
1 polymer ?
#
loop_
_entity_poly.entity_id
_entity_poly.type
_entity_poly.pdbx_seq_one_letter_code
_entity_poly.pdbx_strand_id
1 'polypeptide(L)' 'MNGPVLDPDKEESTMEALGMIETRGLVALIEASDAMVKAARVKLVGVKQIGGGLCTAMVRGDVAACKAATDA' A
#
# COMPACT_ATOMS: atom_id res chain seq x y z
N MET A 1 -21.26 8.30 17.54
CA MET A 1 -20.73 7.23 16.68
C MET A 1 -20.75 7.75 15.25
N ASN A 2 -19.77 8.57 14.88
CA ASN A 2 -19.75 9.15 13.54
C ASN A 2 -19.24 8.08 12.59
N GLY A 3 -20.13 7.58 11.73
CA GLY A 3 -19.80 6.67 10.64
C GLY A 3 -18.90 7.32 9.59
N PRO A 4 -18.52 6.58 8.54
CA PRO A 4 -17.66 7.09 7.47
C PRO A 4 -18.29 8.35 6.87
N VAL A 5 -17.50 9.43 6.80
CA VAL A 5 -17.84 10.66 6.11
C VAL A 5 -17.86 10.31 4.62
N LEU A 6 -19.05 10.33 4.02
CA LEU A 6 -19.26 10.06 2.59
C LEU A 6 -18.82 11.30 1.81
N ASP A 7 -17.56 11.32 1.38
CA ASP A 7 -17.17 12.15 0.24
C ASP A 7 -17.80 11.51 -1.01
N PRO A 8 -18.69 12.19 -1.74
CA PRO A 8 -19.45 11.60 -2.85
C PRO A 8 -18.58 11.20 -4.06
N ASP A 9 -17.31 11.64 -4.09
CA ASP A 9 -16.32 11.37 -5.14
C ASP A 9 -15.30 10.29 -4.76
N LYS A 10 -15.37 9.69 -3.55
CA LYS A 10 -14.47 8.61 -3.14
C LYS A 10 -15.14 7.25 -3.29
N GLU A 11 -14.69 6.49 -4.28
CA GLU A 11 -14.85 5.03 -4.28
C GLU A 11 -13.93 4.46 -3.20
N GLU A 12 -14.41 4.41 -1.95
CA GLU A 12 -13.73 3.71 -0.86
C GLU A 12 -14.41 2.34 -0.68
N SER A 13 -13.91 1.35 -1.42
CA SER A 13 -14.25 -0.05 -1.18
C SER A 13 -13.60 -0.50 0.12
N THR A 14 -14.41 -0.73 1.15
CA THR A 14 -13.99 -1.19 2.49
C THR A 14 -13.42 -2.62 2.49
N MET A 15 -13.32 -3.28 1.33
CA MET A 15 -12.92 -4.68 1.16
C MET A 15 -11.77 -4.90 0.17
N GLU A 16 -10.99 -3.87 -0.18
CA GLU A 16 -9.79 -4.07 -1.01
C GLU A 16 -8.68 -4.82 -0.26
N ALA A 17 -7.97 -5.70 -0.96
CA ALA A 17 -6.83 -6.42 -0.41
C ALA A 17 -5.70 -5.45 -0.02
N LEU A 18 -4.90 -5.82 0.99
CA LEU A 18 -3.75 -5.06 1.45
C LEU A 18 -2.46 -5.83 1.12
N GLY A 19 -1.60 -5.22 0.32
CA GLY A 19 -0.21 -5.65 0.14
C GLY A 19 0.72 -4.76 0.98
N MET A 20 1.78 -5.34 1.55
CA MET A 20 2.77 -4.58 2.33
C MET A 20 4.19 -5.09 2.07
N ILE A 21 5.15 -4.16 2.01
CA ILE A 21 6.59 -4.45 2.05
C ILE A 21 7.22 -3.65 3.19
N GLU A 22 8.04 -4.33 3.98
CA GLU A 22 8.87 -3.71 5.02
C GLU A 22 10.35 -3.82 4.65
N THR A 23 11.08 -2.72 4.82
CA THR A 23 12.50 -2.65 4.50
C THR A 23 13.27 -1.97 5.63
N ARG A 24 14.60 -2.14 5.60
CA ARG A 24 15.52 -1.33 6.41
C ARG A 24 15.92 -0.08 5.63
N GLY A 25 15.53 1.08 6.16
CA GLY A 25 15.82 2.38 5.59
C GLY A 25 14.84 2.80 4.48
N LEU A 26 14.74 4.11 4.26
CA LEU A 26 13.76 4.69 3.34
C LEU A 26 14.11 4.47 1.86
N VAL A 27 15.40 4.37 1.51
CA VAL A 27 15.84 4.20 0.11
C VAL A 27 15.31 2.90 -0.47
N ALA A 28 15.54 1.77 0.22
CA ALA A 28 15.02 0.47 -0.19
C ALA A 28 13.48 0.47 -0.26
N LEU A 29 12.82 1.18 0.67
CA LEU A 29 11.37 1.29 0.66
C LEU A 29 10.84 2.03 -0.57
N ILE A 30 11.49 3.12 -0.97
CA ILE A 30 11.09 3.92 -2.13
C ILE A 30 11.19 3.07 -3.41
N GLU A 31 12.31 2.39 -3.61
CA GLU A 31 12.51 1.50 -4.76
C GLU A 31 11.48 0.37 -4.78
N ALA A 32 11.23 -0.28 -3.64
CA ALA A 32 10.21 -1.34 -3.57
C ALA A 32 8.80 -0.79 -3.82
N SER A 33 8.49 0.42 -3.35
CA SER A 33 7.19 1.05 -3.58
C SER A 33 6.98 1.38 -5.06
N ASP A 34 8.02 1.86 -5.75
CA ASP A 34 8.02 2.10 -7.18
C ASP A 34 7.83 0.80 -7.99
N ALA A 35 8.54 -0.28 -7.59
CA ALA A 35 8.37 -1.60 -8.18
C ALA A 35 6.93 -2.13 -8.02
N MET A 36 6.36 -2.07 -6.80
CA MET A 36 5.00 -2.54 -6.51
C MET A 36 3.95 -1.88 -7.42
N VAL A 37 4.00 -0.55 -7.57
CA VAL A 37 2.99 0.18 -8.37
C VAL A 37 3.20 0.06 -9.88
N LYS A 38 4.41 -0.28 -10.33
CA LYS A 38 4.70 -0.56 -11.75
C LYS A 38 4.33 -1.99 -12.14
N ALA A 39 4.37 -2.94 -11.20
CA ALA A 39 4.12 -4.35 -11.45
C ALA A 39 2.63 -4.70 -11.59
N ALA A 40 1.75 -3.97 -10.90
CA ALA A 40 0.32 -4.27 -10.91
C ALA A 40 -0.55 -3.02 -10.71
N ARG A 41 -1.84 -3.14 -11.03
CA ARG A 41 -2.83 -2.09 -10.77
C ARG A 41 -3.18 -2.04 -9.27
N VAL A 42 -2.33 -1.38 -8.50
CA VAL A 42 -2.51 -1.14 -7.07
C VAL A 42 -2.31 0.34 -6.74
N LYS A 43 -2.89 0.80 -5.65
CA LYS A 43 -2.73 2.16 -5.15
C LYS A 43 -1.85 2.15 -3.91
N LEU A 44 -0.77 2.94 -3.91
CA LEU A 44 -0.02 3.21 -2.68
C LEU A 44 -0.89 4.03 -1.73
N VAL A 45 -1.24 3.44 -0.59
CA VAL A 45 -2.15 4.06 0.40
C VAL A 45 -1.42 4.69 1.57
N GLY A 46 -0.14 4.37 1.76
CA GLY A 46 0.68 5.05 2.74
C GLY A 46 2.02 4.39 3.00
N VAL A 47 2.86 5.11 3.74
CA VAL A 47 4.13 4.64 4.25
C VAL A 47 4.16 4.90 5.76
N LYS A 48 4.63 3.91 6.53
CA LYS A 48 4.76 4.01 7.98
C LYS A 48 6.19 3.69 8.41
N GLN A 49 6.75 4.57 9.24
CA GLN A 49 7.98 4.30 9.97
C GLN A 49 7.59 3.86 11.37
N ILE A 50 8.06 2.68 11.80
CA ILE A 50 7.72 2.10 13.10
C ILE A 50 8.88 2.15 14.11
N GLY A 51 10.09 2.53 13.66
CA GLY A 51 11.30 2.64 14.48
C GLY A 51 12.35 1.58 14.14
N GLY A 52 13.55 1.68 14.72
CA GLY A 52 14.63 0.71 14.47
C GLY A 52 15.15 0.69 13.02
N GLY A 53 14.90 1.75 12.25
CA GLY A 53 15.18 1.82 10.82
C GLY A 53 14.18 1.06 9.93
N LEU A 54 13.10 0.51 10.49
CA LEU A 54 12.07 -0.20 9.73
C LEU A 54 11.04 0.77 9.16
N CYS A 55 10.82 0.64 7.85
CA CYS A 55 9.88 1.44 7.09
C CYS A 55 9.00 0.49 6.26
N THR A 56 7.70 0.74 6.25
CA THR A 56 6.69 -0.14 5.62
C THR A 56 5.83 0.64 4.66
N ALA A 57 5.65 0.12 3.46
CA ALA A 57 4.78 0.66 2.43
C ALA A 57 3.55 -0.23 2.28
N MET A 58 2.40 0.38 2.02
CA MET A 58 1.11 -0.30 1.94
C MET A 58 0.43 0.02 0.62
N VAL A 59 -0.05 -1.01 -0.08
CA VAL A 59 -0.81 -0.87 -1.32
C VAL A 59 -2.18 -1.53 -1.22
N ARG A 60 -3.19 -0.96 -1.88
CA ARG A 60 -4.56 -1.53 -1.98
C ARG A 60 -4.92 -1.87 -3.42
N GLY A 61 -5.72 -2.92 -3.59
CA GLY A 61 -6.28 -3.36 -4.88
C GLY A 61 -6.92 -4.74 -4.77
N ASP A 62 -7.13 -5.40 -5.92
CA ASP A 62 -7.58 -6.80 -5.96
C ASP A 62 -6.52 -7.74 -5.39
N VAL A 63 -6.94 -8.88 -4.83
CA VAL A 63 -6.04 -9.87 -4.20
C VAL A 63 -4.90 -10.29 -5.14
N ALA A 64 -5.20 -10.56 -6.41
CA ALA A 64 -4.21 -10.94 -7.41
C ALA A 64 -3.24 -9.79 -7.73
N ALA A 65 -3.74 -8.55 -7.78
CA ALA A 65 -2.91 -7.37 -8.03
C ALA A 65 -1.96 -7.10 -6.85
N CYS A 66 -2.46 -7.20 -5.60
CA CYS A 66 -1.61 -7.07 -4.41
C CYS A 66 -0.54 -8.16 -4.36
N LYS A 67 -0.86 -9.41 -4.73
CA LYS A 67 0.11 -10.50 -4.78
C LYS A 67 1.21 -10.23 -5.82
N ALA A 68 0.82 -9.84 -7.03
CA ALA A 68 1.76 -9.49 -8.10
C ALA A 68 2.63 -8.28 -7.73
N ALA A 69 2.05 -7.26 -7.09
CA ALA A 69 2.79 -6.10 -6.61
C ALA A 69 3.85 -6.52 -5.57
N THR A 70 3.51 -7.34 -4.58
CA THR A 70 4.46 -7.72 -3.51
C THR A 70 5.55 -8.72 -3.93
N ASP A 71 5.36 -9.41 -5.06
CA ASP A 71 6.35 -10.36 -5.59
C ASP A 71 7.38 -9.67 -6.52
N ALA A 72 7.16 -8.40 -6.86
CA ALA A 72 8.06 -7.58 -7.68
C ALA A 72 9.25 -7.03 -6.89
#